data_AF-A0A932P5G0-F1
#
_entry.id   AF-A0A932P5G0-F1
#
_cell.length_a   1.000
_cell.length_b   1.000
_cell.length_c   1.000
_cell.angle_alpha   90.00
_cell.angle_beta   90.00
_cell.angle_gamma   90.00
#
_symmetry.space_group_name_H-M   'P 1'
#
loop_
_entity.id
_entity.type
_entity.pdbx_description
1 polymer ?
#
loop_
_entity_poly.entity_id
_entity_poly.type
_entity_poly.pdbx_seq_one_letter_code
_entity_poly.pdbx_strand_id
1 'polypeptide(L)'
;MGDLTQTESRPTEAELLWMHETYCRGSLEHRMAPHAVYPDPACPHAGCKQQLQGIDFRIEEHGPPLHDALLRAWWTDVGFAGRCPGCGRWVHFSIRAKRAITEEEARLLPQLPDGWADHAFIL
;
A
#
# COMPACT_ATOMS: atom_id res chain seq x y z
N MET A 1 13.32 46.14 -3.13
CA MET A 1 13.70 44.88 -3.80
C MET A 1 14.11 43.90 -2.71
N GLY A 2 13.15 43.12 -2.21
CA GLY A 2 13.40 42.08 -1.20
C GLY A 2 13.70 40.77 -1.93
N ASP A 3 14.89 40.25 -1.72
CA ASP A 3 15.38 38.98 -2.24
C ASP A 3 14.64 37.84 -1.52
N LEU A 4 13.70 37.19 -2.23
CA LEU A 4 12.99 36.00 -1.77
C LEU A 4 13.66 34.77 -2.39
N THR A 5 14.92 34.54 -2.07
CA THR A 5 15.54 33.22 -2.24
C THR A 5 15.17 32.36 -1.04
N GLN A 6 13.92 31.88 -1.02
CA GLN A 6 13.50 30.81 -0.12
C GLN A 6 14.19 29.53 -0.59
N THR A 7 15.33 29.19 0.00
CA THR A 7 15.95 27.89 -0.19
C THR A 7 15.06 26.86 0.51
N GLU A 8 14.22 26.16 -0.25
CA GLU A 8 13.46 25.02 0.29
C GLU A 8 14.45 23.92 0.72
N SER A 9 14.74 23.89 2.01
CA SER A 9 15.48 22.80 2.63
C SER A 9 14.65 21.52 2.60
N ARG A 10 15.28 20.40 2.24
CA ARG A 10 14.65 19.08 2.30
C ARG A 10 14.15 18.81 3.74
N PRO A 11 12.96 18.20 3.91
CA PRO A 11 12.48 17.82 5.23
C PRO A 11 13.46 16.88 5.95
N THR A 12 13.55 17.05 7.26
CA THR A 12 14.22 16.13 8.19
C THR A 12 13.45 14.82 8.32
N GLU A 13 14.09 13.79 8.88
CA GLU A 13 13.44 12.50 9.14
C GLU A 13 12.24 12.63 10.10
N ALA A 14 12.35 13.48 11.13
CA ALA A 14 11.26 13.74 12.06
C ALA A 14 10.08 14.43 11.37
N GLU A 15 10.34 15.37 10.46
CA GLU A 15 9.29 16.01 9.67
C GLU A 15 8.62 15.02 8.71
N LEU A 16 9.40 14.15 8.05
CA LEU A 16 8.85 13.09 7.19
C LEU A 16 7.96 12.11 7.96
N LEU A 17 8.37 11.73 9.18
CA LEU A 17 7.57 10.88 10.05
C LEU A 17 6.26 11.57 10.43
N TRP A 18 6.32 12.81 10.90
CA TRP A 18 5.13 13.59 11.27
C TRP A 18 4.18 13.80 10.08
N MET A 19 4.73 14.11 8.89
CA MET A 19 3.96 14.24 7.65
C MET A 19 3.26 12.92 7.31
N HIS A 20 3.96 11.80 7.41
CA HIS A 20 3.39 10.47 7.17
C HIS A 20 2.26 10.14 8.16
N GLU A 21 2.48 10.32 9.46
CA GLU A 21 1.47 10.06 10.49
C GLU A 21 0.23 10.94 10.29
N THR A 22 0.43 12.22 9.97
CA THR A 22 -0.65 13.16 9.68
C THR A 22 -1.44 12.75 8.44
N TYR A 23 -0.75 12.35 7.38
CA TYR A 23 -1.37 11.85 6.15
C TYR A 23 -2.18 10.58 6.39
N CYS A 24 -1.62 9.61 7.12
CA CYS A 24 -2.28 8.35 7.43
C CYS A 24 -3.53 8.55 8.31
N ARG A 25 -3.41 9.37 9.37
CA ARG A 25 -4.55 9.69 10.24
C ARG A 25 -5.68 10.36 9.46
N GLY A 26 -5.37 11.41 8.70
CA GLY A 26 -6.38 12.12 7.91
C GLY A 26 -7.05 11.21 6.88
N SER A 27 -6.26 10.36 6.21
CA SER A 27 -6.79 9.42 5.22
C SER A 27 -7.70 8.35 5.83
N LEU A 28 -7.39 7.88 7.05
CA LEU A 28 -8.26 6.96 7.79
C LEU A 28 -9.57 7.63 8.21
N GLU A 29 -9.51 8.86 8.74
CA GLU A 29 -10.69 9.65 9.14
C GLU A 29 -11.65 9.87 7.97
N HIS A 30 -11.11 10.13 6.77
CA HIS A 30 -11.88 10.31 5.54
C HIS A 30 -12.16 8.99 4.79
N ARG A 31 -11.68 7.86 5.32
CA ARG A 31 -11.83 6.53 4.72
C ARG A 31 -11.39 6.47 3.26
N MET A 32 -10.25 7.08 2.95
CA MET A 32 -9.71 7.11 1.59
C MET A 32 -9.35 5.69 1.12
N ALA A 33 -9.68 5.37 -0.12
CA ALA A 33 -9.39 4.07 -0.72
C ALA A 33 -7.87 3.80 -0.74
N PRO A 34 -7.42 2.60 -0.33
CA PRO A 34 -6.03 2.18 -0.45
C PRO A 34 -5.57 2.18 -1.90
N HIS A 35 -4.54 2.98 -2.18
CA HIS A 35 -3.84 2.99 -3.45
C HIS A 35 -2.35 3.24 -3.22
N ALA A 36 -1.52 2.70 -4.10
CA ALA A 36 -0.07 2.89 -4.04
C ALA A 36 0.54 2.98 -5.43
N VAL A 37 1.66 3.70 -5.52
CA VAL A 37 2.58 3.68 -6.65
C VAL A 37 3.96 3.30 -6.12
N TYR A 38 4.39 2.08 -6.41
CA TYR A 38 5.65 1.54 -5.93
C TYR A 38 6.83 1.89 -6.85
N PRO A 39 8.04 2.12 -6.30
CA PRO A 39 9.21 2.41 -7.12
C PRO A 39 9.63 1.24 -8.03
N ASP A 40 9.59 0.02 -7.49
CA ASP A 40 9.79 -1.20 -8.28
C ASP A 40 8.47 -1.58 -8.95
N PRO A 41 8.40 -1.71 -10.28
CA PRO A 41 7.15 -2.02 -10.97
C PRO A 41 6.76 -3.50 -10.91
N ALA A 42 7.68 -4.40 -10.59
CA ALA A 42 7.43 -5.84 -10.72
C ALA A 42 7.08 -6.51 -9.39
N CYS A 43 6.46 -7.69 -9.46
CA CYS A 43 6.30 -8.59 -8.33
C CYS A 43 7.66 -8.82 -7.61
N PRO A 44 7.70 -8.71 -6.26
CA PRO A 44 8.96 -8.83 -5.51
C PRO A 44 9.55 -10.25 -5.49
N HIS A 45 8.83 -11.25 -6.02
CA HIS A 45 9.35 -12.61 -6.10
C HIS A 45 10.22 -12.81 -7.33
N ALA A 46 11.41 -13.36 -7.13
CA ALA A 46 12.33 -13.71 -8.22
C ALA A 46 11.64 -14.53 -9.33
N GLY A 47 11.90 -14.13 -10.58
CA GLY A 47 11.38 -14.78 -11.78
C GLY A 47 9.95 -14.39 -12.17
N CYS A 48 9.19 -13.67 -11.33
CA CYS A 48 7.88 -13.15 -11.72
C CYS A 48 7.99 -11.74 -12.30
N LYS A 49 7.39 -11.50 -13.47
CA LYS A 49 7.39 -10.20 -14.17
C LYS A 49 6.05 -9.48 -14.13
N GLN A 50 5.12 -9.96 -13.30
CA GLN A 50 3.81 -9.34 -13.13
C GLN A 50 3.98 -7.88 -12.72
N GLN A 51 3.40 -6.96 -13.49
CA GLN A 51 3.38 -5.54 -13.15
C GLN A 51 2.43 -5.32 -11.97
N LEU A 52 2.94 -4.60 -10.97
CA LEU A 52 2.31 -4.26 -9.69
C LEU A 52 2.86 -2.88 -9.25
N GLN A 53 2.97 -1.93 -10.18
CA GLN A 53 3.55 -0.62 -9.89
C GLN A 53 2.51 0.28 -9.25
N GLY A 54 1.45 0.59 -10.00
CA GLY A 54 0.30 1.35 -9.54
C GLY A 54 -0.82 0.40 -9.19
N ILE A 55 -1.34 0.46 -7.97
CA ILE A 55 -2.49 -0.37 -7.57
C ILE A 55 -3.51 0.52 -6.89
N ASP A 56 -4.73 0.55 -7.41
CA ASP A 56 -5.93 0.89 -6.65
C ASP A 56 -6.60 -0.44 -6.28
N PHE A 57 -6.64 -0.74 -4.98
CA PHE A 57 -7.05 -2.07 -4.51
C PHE A 57 -8.57 -2.28 -4.54
N ARG A 58 -9.37 -1.22 -4.65
CA ARG A 58 -10.85 -1.31 -4.75
C ARG A 58 -11.47 -2.21 -3.67
N ILE A 59 -10.95 -2.14 -2.44
CA ILE A 59 -11.36 -3.03 -1.34
C ILE A 59 -12.83 -2.90 -0.94
N GLU A 60 -13.49 -1.80 -1.33
CA GLU A 60 -14.93 -1.58 -1.18
C GLU A 60 -15.79 -2.60 -1.93
N GLU A 61 -15.26 -3.18 -3.01
CA GLU A 61 -15.94 -4.21 -3.81
C GLU A 61 -16.02 -5.56 -3.09
N HIS A 62 -15.31 -5.73 -1.96
CA HIS A 62 -15.28 -6.98 -1.18
C HIS A 62 -16.20 -6.99 0.06
N GLY A 63 -17.00 -5.95 0.24
CA GLY A 63 -18.02 -5.85 1.27
C GLY A 63 -17.54 -5.35 2.65
N PRO A 64 -18.47 -4.93 3.53
CA PRO A 64 -18.15 -4.09 4.69
C PRO A 64 -17.14 -4.68 5.70
N PRO A 65 -17.23 -5.97 6.10
CA PRO A 65 -16.31 -6.51 7.10
C PRO A 65 -14.85 -6.52 6.65
N LEU A 66 -14.61 -6.89 5.38
CA LEU A 66 -13.27 -6.96 4.83
C LEU A 66 -12.73 -5.56 4.53
N HIS A 67 -13.57 -4.71 3.95
CA HIS A 67 -13.26 -3.31 3.69
C HIS A 67 -12.72 -2.61 4.95
N ASP A 68 -13.44 -2.69 6.06
CA ASP A 68 -13.06 -2.00 7.29
C ASP A 68 -11.75 -2.52 7.89
N ALA A 69 -11.49 -3.83 7.82
CA ALA A 69 -10.25 -4.42 8.31
C ALA A 69 -9.04 -4.01 7.46
N LEU A 70 -9.16 -4.08 6.14
CA LEU A 70 -8.09 -3.73 5.21
C LEU A 70 -7.80 -2.23 5.21
N LEU A 71 -8.83 -1.39 5.27
CA LEU A 71 -8.70 0.06 5.35
C LEU A 71 -7.94 0.49 6.61
N ARG A 72 -8.30 -0.08 7.77
CA ARG A 72 -7.57 0.17 9.02
C ARG A 72 -6.11 -0.24 8.90
N ALA A 73 -5.86 -1.47 8.44
CA ALA A 73 -4.50 -2.00 8.37
C ALA A 73 -3.60 -1.19 7.42
N TRP A 74 -4.15 -0.71 6.30
CA TRP A 74 -3.44 0.16 5.37
C TRP A 74 -3.01 1.48 6.01
N TRP A 75 -3.94 2.19 6.66
CA TRP A 75 -3.68 3.51 7.23
C TRP A 75 -3.03 3.47 8.62
N THR A 76 -2.84 2.30 9.22
CA THR A 76 -1.99 2.11 10.42
C THR A 76 -0.60 1.57 10.09
N ASP A 77 -0.17 1.66 8.82
CA ASP A 77 1.14 1.20 8.32
C ASP A 77 1.40 -0.31 8.47
N VAL A 78 0.37 -1.09 8.85
CA VAL A 78 0.44 -2.56 8.96
C VAL A 78 0.39 -3.21 7.59
N GLY A 79 -0.40 -2.64 6.67
CA GLY A 79 -0.64 -3.23 5.34
C GLY A 79 -1.46 -4.52 5.38
N PHE A 80 -1.45 -5.25 4.27
CA PHE A 80 -2.13 -6.54 4.14
C PHE A 80 -1.41 -7.48 3.17
N ALA A 81 -1.71 -8.77 3.27
CA ALA A 81 -1.16 -9.80 2.40
C ALA A 81 -2.11 -10.08 1.23
N GLY A 82 -1.58 -10.20 0.02
CA GLY A 82 -2.33 -10.63 -1.16
C GLY A 82 -1.49 -11.53 -2.05
N ARG A 83 -2.12 -12.46 -2.76
CA ARG A 83 -1.43 -13.30 -3.74
C ARG A 83 -1.17 -12.51 -5.01
N CYS A 84 0.05 -12.60 -5.55
CA CYS A 84 0.38 -12.03 -6.86
C CYS A 84 -0.43 -12.73 -7.96
N PRO A 85 -1.15 -12.00 -8.84
CA PRO A 85 -1.96 -12.63 -9.89
C PRO A 85 -1.13 -13.39 -10.93
N GLY A 86 0.15 -13.05 -11.09
CA GLY A 86 1.02 -13.73 -12.05
C GLY A 86 1.66 -15.02 -11.55
N CYS A 87 2.04 -15.11 -10.27
CA CYS A 87 2.74 -16.30 -9.73
C CYS A 87 2.06 -16.97 -8.52
N GLY A 88 0.93 -16.44 -8.04
CA GLY A 88 0.17 -16.99 -6.92
C GLY A 88 0.84 -16.92 -5.55
N ARG A 89 2.08 -16.40 -5.47
CA ARG A 89 2.85 -16.27 -4.22
C ARG A 89 2.42 -15.04 -3.42
N TRP A 90 2.60 -15.12 -2.11
CA TRP A 90 2.21 -14.06 -1.17
C TRP A 90 3.08 -12.82 -1.26
N VAL A 91 2.43 -11.66 -1.27
CA VAL A 91 3.05 -10.34 -1.25
C VAL A 91 2.42 -9.56 -0.12
N HIS A 92 3.25 -8.93 0.71
CA HIS A 92 2.80 -7.91 1.63
C HIS A 92 2.76 -6.57 0.90
N PHE A 93 1.61 -5.92 0.93
CA PHE A 93 1.39 -4.57 0.40
C PHE A 93 1.18 -3.62 1.58
N SER A 94 2.02 -2.58 1.66
CA SER A 94 1.80 -1.44 2.54
C SER A 94 1.87 -0.14 1.76
N ILE A 95 1.55 0.96 2.43
CA ILE A 95 1.65 2.30 1.86
C ILE A 95 3.09 2.69 1.49
N ARG A 96 4.10 2.03 2.07
CA ARG A 96 5.51 2.33 1.83
C ARG A 96 6.14 1.45 0.77
N ALA A 97 5.79 0.17 0.77
CA ALA A 97 6.48 -0.81 -0.06
C ALA A 97 5.62 -2.05 -0.30
N LYS A 98 6.06 -2.85 -1.27
CA LYS A 98 5.64 -4.24 -1.41
C LYS A 98 6.83 -5.16 -1.23
N ARG A 99 6.63 -6.29 -0.55
CA ARG A 99 7.68 -7.31 -0.33
C ARG A 99 7.15 -8.72 -0.48
N ALA A 100 8.00 -9.63 -0.93
CA ALA A 100 7.72 -11.06 -0.88
C ALA A 100 7.63 -11.51 0.59
N ILE A 101 6.66 -12.36 0.91
CA ILE A 101 6.46 -12.92 2.25
C ILE A 101 6.19 -14.42 2.17
N THR A 102 6.38 -15.14 3.29
CA THR A 102 6.00 -16.54 3.41
C THR A 102 4.49 -16.70 3.71
N GLU A 103 4.01 -17.94 3.65
CA GLU A 103 2.61 -18.23 4.02
C GLU A 103 2.37 -18.01 5.52
N GLU A 104 3.35 -18.32 6.38
CA GLU A 104 3.29 -18.09 7.82
C GLU A 104 3.17 -16.59 8.12
N GLU A 105 3.97 -15.75 7.47
CA GLU A 105 3.85 -14.30 7.59
C GLU A 105 2.48 -13.80 7.12
N ALA A 106 1.98 -14.33 5.99
CA ALA A 106 0.68 -13.95 5.45
C ALA A 106 -0.48 -14.25 6.42
N ARG A 107 -0.41 -15.34 7.21
CA ARG A 107 -1.43 -15.68 8.23
C ARG A 107 -1.51 -14.66 9.37
N LEU A 108 -0.48 -13.86 9.59
CA LEU A 108 -0.43 -12.84 10.63
C LEU A 108 -0.97 -11.48 10.18
N LEU A 109 -1.27 -11.32 8.90
CA LEU A 109 -1.73 -10.08 8.29
C LEU A 109 -3.20 -10.22 7.86
N PRO A 110 -3.96 -9.11 7.82
CA PRO A 110 -5.20 -9.07 7.06
C PRO A 110 -4.92 -9.50 5.62
N GLN A 111 -5.80 -10.32 5.04
CA GLN A 111 -5.59 -10.89 3.72
C GLN A 111 -6.59 -10.32 2.73
N LEU A 112 -6.09 -9.92 1.56
CA LEU A 112 -6.91 -9.76 0.37
C LEU A 112 -7.51 -11.11 -0.02
N PRO A 113 -8.75 -11.14 -0.53
CA PRO A 113 -9.37 -12.38 -0.97
C PRO A 113 -8.63 -12.94 -2.19
N ASP A 114 -8.82 -14.23 -2.45
CA ASP A 114 -8.40 -14.81 -3.73
C ASP A 114 -9.12 -14.09 -4.87
N GLY A 115 -8.42 -13.83 -5.97
CA GLY A 115 -8.97 -13.08 -7.11
C GLY A 115 -9.14 -11.58 -6.88
N TRP A 116 -8.58 -10.99 -5.81
CA TRP A 116 -8.65 -9.53 -5.57
C TRP A 116 -8.24 -8.69 -6.79
N ALA A 117 -7.30 -9.19 -7.59
CA ALA A 117 -6.80 -8.51 -8.78
C ALA A 117 -7.85 -8.36 -9.89
N ASP A 118 -8.95 -9.13 -9.86
CA ASP A 118 -10.07 -9.01 -10.80
C ASP A 118 -10.90 -7.73 -10.55
N HIS A 119 -10.80 -7.17 -9.34
CA HIS A 119 -11.48 -5.93 -8.94
C HIS A 119 -10.54 -4.72 -8.88
N ALA A 120 -9.24 -4.95 -8.75
CA ALA A 120 -8.24 -3.89 -8.65
C ALA A 120 -7.92 -3.26 -10.01
N PHE A 121 -7.47 -2.00 -9.97
CA PHE A 121 -6.84 -1.37 -11.13
C PHE A 121 -5.32 -1.43 -10.95
N ILE A 122 -4.63 -2.10 -11.88
CA ILE A 122 -3.18 -2.34 -11.83
C ILE A 122 -2.51 -1.71 -13.07
N LEU A 123 -1.50 -0.88 -12.84
CA LEU A 123 -0.62 -0.28 -13.84
C LEU A 123 0.80 -0.85 -13.76
#